data_AF-A0A3P1W002-F1
#
_entry.id   AF-A0A3P1W002-F1
#
_cell.length_a   1.000
_cell.length_b   1.000
_cell.length_c   1.000
_cell.angle_alpha   90.00
_cell.angle_beta   90.00
_cell.angle_gamma   90.00
#
_symmetry.space_group_name_H-M   'P 1'
#
loop_
_entity.id
_entity.type
_entity.pdbx_description
1 polymer ?
#
loop_
_entity_poly.entity_id
_entity_poly.type
_entity_poly.pdbx_seq_one_letter_code
_entity_poly.pdbx_strand_id
1 'polypeptide(L)'
;MNVKTKKTALIMALLIALASCGGGGGGGGGTSAPTPNIPGPSTPNFPNFPSLPPESKYDSNGNIKWNDTKRKYDKNNVNNKTAATTQTGAGVKVGVLDVGFNTTTGGLQADINNKFGARLVKTNPHGTQTANEDHGIIVSEIIGGNTPNGIAKGVTIIAADASKKNSKGEFQPDPTVGMYNDLYNRGVKIFNQSFGIDSEVTNYKWDSTTVEHQIGKDILDFYKKGVREGALFIWAAGNESFHDNPSLEAGLPYHVKELEKGWINVVGLAKTSQFDPANTEWSEMKRLSGAGVAKNWSVTAVSGINFSSNGGQYGGNGSSFSAPMVTGTAALLKEKYPWMDGSLIRQTILSTATDIGKKGVDEDFGWGLLNIDKALRGPALFDRRLALGNNVVADVTAGIYTFSNDISGDAGLIKNGLGELVLSGKNTFTGGTKVNAGKLKIGNRYVSSLAITKLGTVETTENALLENGVSNEGVFVNSGSNTVIEGNYTASSLSKYVSNLGASTYVKGKVELNGSTLEIAPVKNGEEQYVTARGVQESILVSDNAINGKFSNIETAPLLNANTKNSEKRVDVTLSRKNVEEYVTSLETTDEMRRVAAQNIETS
;
A
#
# COMPACT_ATOMS: atom_id res chain seq x y z
N MET A 1 -9.40 -35.59 -50.20
CA MET A 1 -9.20 -36.48 -49.04
C MET A 1 -8.39 -35.68 -48.02
N ASN A 2 -9.06 -35.03 -47.07
CA ASN A 2 -8.48 -34.11 -46.09
C ASN A 2 -8.05 -34.89 -44.85
N VAL A 3 -6.73 -34.99 -44.59
CA VAL A 3 -6.22 -35.51 -43.32
C VAL A 3 -5.89 -34.33 -42.42
N LYS A 4 -6.79 -34.04 -41.48
CA LYS A 4 -6.52 -33.16 -40.34
C LYS A 4 -5.63 -33.92 -39.35
N THR A 5 -4.34 -33.58 -39.31
CA THR A 5 -3.45 -33.95 -38.20
C THR A 5 -3.83 -33.12 -36.97
N LYS A 6 -4.57 -33.74 -36.05
CA LYS A 6 -4.74 -33.22 -34.68
C LYS A 6 -3.38 -33.31 -33.99
N LYS A 7 -2.72 -32.17 -33.77
CA LYS A 7 -1.61 -32.08 -32.81
C LYS A 7 -2.20 -32.18 -31.41
N THR A 8 -2.11 -33.36 -30.80
CA THR A 8 -2.38 -33.58 -29.38
C THR A 8 -1.28 -32.87 -28.60
N ALA A 9 -1.60 -31.75 -27.94
CA ALA A 9 -0.69 -31.09 -27.02
C ALA A 9 -0.59 -31.94 -25.75
N LEU A 10 0.56 -32.58 -25.52
CA LEU A 10 0.87 -33.23 -24.26
C LEU A 10 1.26 -32.13 -23.26
N ILE A 11 0.41 -31.85 -22.27
CA ILE A 11 0.78 -30.99 -21.13
C ILE A 11 1.60 -31.87 -20.18
N MET A 12 2.91 -31.64 -20.10
CA MET A 12 3.75 -32.29 -19.09
C MET A 12 3.72 -31.46 -17.80
N ALA A 13 3.56 -32.14 -16.66
CA ALA A 13 3.68 -31.52 -15.34
C ALA A 13 5.16 -31.32 -15.01
N LEU A 14 5.57 -30.08 -14.71
CA LEU A 14 6.89 -29.78 -14.16
C LEU A 14 6.70 -29.22 -12.75
N LEU A 15 6.90 -30.05 -11.74
CA LEU A 15 7.12 -29.59 -10.37
C LEU A 15 8.59 -29.22 -10.27
N ILE A 16 8.89 -27.91 -10.29
CA ILE A 16 10.21 -27.43 -9.90
C ILE A 16 10.26 -27.46 -8.38
N ALA A 17 10.48 -28.65 -7.82
CA ALA A 17 10.97 -28.78 -6.45
C ALA A 17 12.46 -28.40 -6.49
N LEU A 18 12.80 -27.15 -6.18
CA LEU A 18 14.17 -26.83 -5.82
C LEU A 18 14.46 -27.58 -4.51
N ALA A 19 15.18 -28.69 -4.63
CA ALA A 19 15.64 -29.47 -3.49
C ALA A 19 16.72 -28.68 -2.75
N SER A 20 16.32 -27.92 -1.73
CA SER A 20 17.23 -27.34 -0.74
C SER A 20 17.54 -28.41 0.32
N CYS A 21 18.63 -29.15 0.16
CA CYS A 21 19.03 -30.18 1.13
C CYS A 21 20.03 -29.63 2.15
N GLY A 22 19.54 -29.36 3.36
CA GLY A 22 20.36 -29.20 4.57
C GLY A 22 20.77 -30.55 5.15
N GLY A 23 22.07 -30.73 5.39
CA GLY A 23 22.63 -31.93 6.02
C GLY A 23 22.27 -32.04 7.50
N GLY A 24 21.80 -33.21 7.92
CA GLY A 24 21.38 -33.51 9.30
C GLY A 24 22.55 -33.78 10.25
N GLY A 25 22.45 -33.24 11.47
CA GLY A 25 23.25 -33.63 12.64
C GLY A 25 22.31 -34.07 13.76
N GLY A 26 22.43 -35.34 14.19
CA GLY A 26 21.56 -35.96 15.19
C GLY A 26 21.88 -35.55 16.63
N GLY A 27 20.84 -35.55 17.49
CA GLY A 27 20.96 -35.36 18.93
C GLY A 27 19.94 -36.25 19.65
N GLY A 28 20.45 -37.17 20.48
CA GLY A 28 19.69 -38.19 21.20
C GLY A 28 18.86 -37.66 22.38
N GLY A 29 17.82 -38.42 22.73
CA GLY A 29 16.86 -38.12 23.78
C GLY A 29 17.31 -38.50 25.20
N GLY A 30 16.54 -37.99 26.18
CA GLY A 30 16.69 -38.33 27.61
C GLY A 30 15.77 -37.54 28.55
N THR A 31 14.51 -38.00 28.63
CA THR A 31 13.54 -38.01 29.75
C THR A 31 13.62 -36.97 30.90
N SER A 32 12.53 -36.22 31.09
CA SER A 32 12.20 -35.44 32.29
C SER A 32 11.33 -36.24 33.28
N ALA A 33 11.62 -36.11 34.57
CA ALA A 33 10.79 -36.61 35.68
C ALA A 33 9.91 -35.48 36.27
N PRO A 34 8.71 -35.76 36.81
CA PRO A 34 7.78 -34.74 37.28
C PRO A 34 8.09 -34.31 38.71
N THR A 35 7.98 -33.00 38.99
CA THR A 35 7.98 -32.44 40.35
C THR A 35 6.56 -32.13 40.83
N PRO A 36 6.28 -32.16 42.15
CA PRO A 36 4.92 -32.12 42.70
C PRO A 36 4.32 -30.70 42.77
N ASN A 37 3.01 -30.62 42.54
CA ASN A 37 2.20 -29.39 42.64
C ASN A 37 2.03 -28.92 44.09
N ILE A 38 2.26 -27.62 44.33
CA ILE A 38 1.88 -26.90 45.57
C ILE A 38 0.67 -26.01 45.22
N PRO A 39 -0.46 -26.06 45.97
CA PRO A 39 -1.62 -25.22 45.68
C PRO A 39 -1.35 -23.76 46.06
N GLY A 40 -1.44 -22.86 45.07
CA GLY A 40 -1.47 -21.40 45.29
C GLY A 40 -2.88 -20.89 45.63
N PRO A 41 -2.99 -19.69 46.24
CA PRO A 41 -4.23 -19.17 46.79
C PRO A 41 -5.27 -18.83 45.70
N SER A 42 -6.54 -19.11 45.99
CA SER A 42 -7.69 -18.93 45.10
C SER A 42 -7.93 -17.44 44.76
N THR A 43 -7.90 -17.13 43.47
CA THR A 43 -8.36 -15.85 42.91
C THR A 43 -9.90 -15.81 42.81
N PRO A 44 -10.54 -14.63 42.88
CA PRO A 44 -12.00 -14.51 42.85
C PRO A 44 -12.59 -14.96 41.51
N ASN A 45 -13.62 -15.79 41.56
CA ASN A 45 -14.37 -16.31 40.41
C ASN A 45 -15.11 -15.16 39.70
N PHE A 46 -14.64 -14.74 38.53
CA PHE A 46 -15.47 -13.98 37.60
C PHE A 46 -16.45 -14.94 36.89
N PRO A 47 -17.68 -14.50 36.58
CA PRO A 47 -18.64 -15.34 35.87
C PRO A 47 -18.05 -15.81 34.54
N ASN A 48 -18.03 -17.14 34.37
CA ASN A 48 -17.51 -17.83 33.21
C ASN A 48 -18.43 -17.51 32.01
N PHE A 49 -18.06 -16.54 31.17
CA PHE A 49 -18.72 -16.37 29.88
C PHE A 49 -18.44 -17.64 29.05
N PRO A 50 -19.45 -18.24 28.39
CA PRO A 50 -19.20 -19.35 27.48
C PRO A 50 -18.18 -18.89 26.43
N SER A 51 -17.03 -19.56 26.38
CA SER A 51 -16.05 -19.33 25.32
C SER A 51 -16.74 -19.63 23.99
N LEU A 52 -16.81 -18.63 23.10
CA LEU A 52 -17.21 -18.88 21.71
C LEU A 52 -16.34 -20.01 21.14
N PRO A 53 -16.90 -20.96 20.38
CA PRO A 53 -16.10 -22.00 19.75
C PRO A 53 -14.97 -21.37 18.91
N PRO A 54 -13.79 -22.00 18.83
CA PRO A 54 -12.68 -21.49 18.04
C PRO A 54 -13.15 -21.23 16.61
N GLU A 55 -12.85 -20.06 16.07
CA GLU A 55 -13.24 -19.75 14.69
C GLU A 55 -12.55 -20.71 13.72
N SER A 56 -13.35 -21.41 12.91
CA SER A 56 -12.85 -22.33 11.89
C SER A 56 -12.30 -21.57 10.69
N LYS A 57 -11.14 -22.01 10.17
CA LYS A 57 -10.56 -21.54 8.90
C LYS A 57 -11.24 -22.11 7.65
N TYR A 58 -12.06 -23.16 7.83
CA TYR A 58 -12.80 -23.80 6.75
C TYR A 58 -14.30 -23.58 6.90
N ASP A 59 -15.01 -23.51 5.77
CA ASP A 59 -16.46 -23.50 5.70
C ASP A 59 -17.06 -24.91 5.95
N SER A 60 -18.39 -25.01 5.91
CA SER A 60 -19.11 -26.29 6.12
C SER A 60 -18.82 -27.34 5.05
N ASN A 61 -18.28 -26.95 3.90
CA ASN A 61 -17.92 -27.84 2.80
C ASN A 61 -16.43 -28.23 2.86
N GLY A 62 -15.67 -27.76 3.86
CA GLY A 62 -14.24 -28.01 4.00
C GLY A 62 -13.36 -27.12 3.12
N ASN A 63 -13.92 -26.12 2.43
CA ASN A 63 -13.14 -25.17 1.65
C ASN A 63 -12.60 -24.05 2.56
N ILE A 64 -11.54 -23.36 2.12
CA ILE A 64 -11.05 -22.17 2.81
C ILE A 64 -12.20 -21.16 2.94
N LYS A 65 -12.49 -20.74 4.17
CA LYS A 65 -13.59 -19.81 4.46
C LYS A 65 -13.33 -18.46 3.80
N TRP A 66 -14.38 -17.85 3.24
CA TRP A 66 -14.32 -16.54 2.60
C TRP A 66 -15.07 -15.51 3.44
N ASN A 67 -14.35 -14.49 3.95
CA ASN A 67 -14.91 -13.53 4.91
C ASN A 67 -15.31 -12.19 4.25
N ASP A 68 -14.94 -11.96 2.99
CA ASP A 68 -15.26 -10.73 2.25
C ASP A 68 -16.67 -10.78 1.63
N THR A 69 -17.50 -9.78 1.93
CA THR A 69 -18.87 -9.67 1.44
C THR A 69 -19.00 -8.87 0.14
N LYS A 70 -17.98 -8.10 -0.23
CA LYS A 70 -17.96 -7.21 -1.40
C LYS A 70 -17.30 -7.87 -2.61
N ARG A 71 -16.45 -8.88 -2.39
CA ARG A 71 -15.77 -9.65 -3.45
C ARG A 71 -16.22 -11.11 -3.41
N LYS A 72 -16.34 -11.73 -4.59
CA LYS A 72 -16.40 -13.19 -4.74
C LYS A 72 -15.13 -13.70 -5.43
N TYR A 73 -14.77 -14.95 -5.19
CA TYR A 73 -13.66 -15.57 -5.89
C TYR A 73 -13.98 -15.77 -7.38
N ASP A 74 -13.00 -15.52 -8.24
CA ASP A 74 -13.05 -15.79 -9.69
C ASP A 74 -11.75 -16.51 -10.09
N LYS A 75 -11.88 -17.76 -10.52
CA LYS A 75 -10.75 -18.60 -10.95
C LYS A 75 -10.02 -18.06 -12.18
N ASN A 76 -10.69 -17.25 -13.01
CA ASN A 76 -10.10 -16.62 -14.19
C ASN A 76 -9.46 -15.26 -13.86
N ASN A 77 -9.63 -14.77 -12.63
CA ASN A 77 -9.08 -13.52 -12.14
C ASN A 77 -8.71 -13.61 -10.65
N VAL A 78 -7.83 -14.57 -10.35
CA VAL A 78 -7.50 -14.96 -8.97
C VAL A 78 -6.96 -13.80 -8.11
N ASN A 79 -6.27 -12.84 -8.74
CA ASN A 79 -5.67 -11.68 -8.08
C ASN A 79 -6.57 -10.43 -8.06
N ASN A 80 -7.79 -10.52 -8.61
CA ASN A 80 -8.71 -9.39 -8.79
C ASN A 80 -8.05 -8.17 -9.45
N LYS A 81 -7.49 -8.40 -10.63
CA LYS A 81 -6.95 -7.38 -11.52
C LYS A 81 -7.86 -7.25 -12.73
N THR A 82 -8.81 -6.33 -12.66
CA THR A 82 -9.78 -6.12 -13.76
C THR A 82 -9.24 -5.12 -14.78
N ALA A 83 -10.04 -4.80 -15.80
CA ALA A 83 -9.76 -3.75 -16.76
C ALA A 83 -9.66 -2.34 -16.13
N ALA A 84 -10.10 -2.15 -14.87
CA ALA A 84 -9.92 -0.90 -14.14
C ALA A 84 -8.44 -0.62 -13.80
N THR A 85 -7.60 -1.65 -13.76
CA THR A 85 -6.15 -1.50 -13.61
C THR A 85 -5.53 -1.04 -14.92
N THR A 86 -5.24 0.26 -15.01
CA THR A 86 -4.56 0.88 -16.17
C THR A 86 -3.04 0.93 -16.04
N GLN A 87 -2.52 0.78 -14.82
CA GLN A 87 -1.09 0.72 -14.55
C GLN A 87 -0.47 -0.51 -15.20
N THR A 88 0.78 -0.36 -15.64
CA THR A 88 1.56 -1.44 -16.27
C THR A 88 2.88 -1.72 -15.55
N GLY A 89 3.28 -0.91 -14.56
CA GLY A 89 4.60 -0.91 -13.94
C GLY A 89 5.62 -0.08 -14.71
N ALA A 90 5.19 0.71 -15.70
CA ALA A 90 6.08 1.53 -16.52
C ALA A 90 6.91 2.50 -15.66
N GLY A 91 8.20 2.62 -15.99
CA GLY A 91 9.13 3.46 -15.24
C GLY A 91 9.61 2.86 -13.90
N VAL A 92 9.08 1.70 -13.49
CA VAL A 92 9.49 1.01 -12.26
C VAL A 92 10.52 -0.07 -12.57
N LYS A 93 11.51 -0.20 -11.68
CA LYS A 93 12.54 -1.25 -11.71
C LYS A 93 12.35 -2.21 -10.54
N VAL A 94 12.35 -3.50 -10.84
CA VAL A 94 12.34 -4.57 -9.84
C VAL A 94 13.56 -5.46 -10.01
N GLY A 95 14.11 -5.97 -8.92
CA GLY A 95 15.24 -6.89 -8.91
C GLY A 95 14.76 -8.32 -8.74
N VAL A 96 15.33 -9.24 -9.53
CA VAL A 96 15.07 -10.68 -9.41
C VAL A 96 16.41 -11.39 -9.30
N LEU A 97 16.60 -12.14 -8.22
CA LEU A 97 17.75 -13.01 -8.02
C LEU A 97 17.25 -14.45 -8.11
N ASP A 98 17.63 -15.16 -9.17
CA ASP A 98 17.12 -16.49 -9.47
C ASP A 98 18.06 -17.22 -10.46
N VAL A 99 17.71 -18.42 -10.89
CA VAL A 99 18.49 -19.22 -11.85
C VAL A 99 18.02 -19.04 -13.30
N GLY A 100 18.93 -19.30 -14.25
CA GLY A 100 18.57 -19.47 -15.67
C GLY A 100 18.62 -18.20 -16.54
N PHE A 101 18.98 -17.04 -16.00
CA PHE A 101 19.11 -15.81 -16.80
C PHE A 101 20.30 -15.84 -17.77
N ASN A 102 21.37 -16.56 -17.42
CA ASN A 102 22.58 -16.76 -18.23
C ASN A 102 22.55 -18.12 -18.95
N THR A 103 21.39 -18.47 -19.49
CA THR A 103 21.18 -19.73 -20.22
C THR A 103 21.92 -19.79 -21.56
N THR A 104 22.48 -20.96 -21.88
CA THR A 104 23.10 -21.26 -23.17
C THR A 104 22.13 -21.85 -24.19
N THR A 105 20.91 -22.21 -23.78
CA THR A 105 19.90 -22.83 -24.67
C THR A 105 19.14 -21.77 -25.46
N GLY A 106 19.16 -21.91 -26.80
CA GLY A 106 18.54 -20.94 -27.71
C GLY A 106 17.04 -20.71 -27.49
N GLY A 107 16.28 -21.74 -27.11
CA GLY A 107 14.85 -21.59 -26.83
C GLY A 107 14.55 -20.78 -25.57
N LEU A 108 15.36 -20.93 -24.51
CA LEU A 108 15.23 -20.11 -23.29
C LEU A 108 15.71 -18.67 -23.53
N GLN A 109 16.74 -18.47 -24.36
CA GLN A 109 17.12 -17.14 -24.83
C GLN A 109 16.00 -16.48 -25.64
N ALA A 110 15.31 -17.24 -26.49
CA ALA A 110 14.14 -16.77 -27.23
C ALA A 110 12.98 -16.43 -26.27
N ASP A 111 12.74 -17.22 -25.22
CA ASP A 111 11.73 -16.91 -24.21
C ASP A 111 12.02 -15.56 -23.52
N ILE A 112 13.27 -15.31 -23.11
CA ILE A 112 13.67 -14.02 -22.52
C ILE A 112 13.35 -12.88 -23.50
N ASN A 113 13.78 -13.02 -24.76
CA ASN A 113 13.57 -11.98 -25.77
C ASN A 113 12.08 -11.75 -26.07
N ASN A 114 11.30 -12.81 -26.25
CA ASN A 114 9.89 -12.72 -26.62
C ASN A 114 9.02 -12.20 -25.47
N LYS A 115 9.29 -12.62 -24.23
CA LYS A 115 8.50 -12.23 -23.06
C LYS A 115 8.84 -10.82 -22.57
N PHE A 116 10.09 -10.38 -22.70
CA PHE A 116 10.55 -9.13 -22.08
C PHE A 116 11.14 -8.11 -23.06
N GLY A 117 11.80 -8.55 -24.13
CA GLY A 117 12.60 -7.69 -24.98
C GLY A 117 13.63 -6.90 -24.15
N ALA A 118 13.73 -5.59 -24.40
CA ALA A 118 14.65 -4.71 -23.67
C ALA A 118 14.28 -4.47 -22.19
N ARG A 119 13.11 -4.92 -21.72
CA ARG A 119 12.67 -4.71 -20.34
C ARG A 119 13.35 -5.64 -19.33
N LEU A 120 13.93 -6.77 -19.77
CA LEU A 120 14.75 -7.60 -18.91
C LEU A 120 16.23 -7.26 -19.13
N VAL A 121 16.83 -6.64 -18.14
CA VAL A 121 18.25 -6.25 -18.13
C VAL A 121 18.99 -7.21 -17.22
N LYS A 122 19.90 -7.99 -17.80
CA LYS A 122 20.77 -8.90 -17.03
C LYS A 122 21.88 -8.10 -16.37
N THR A 123 22.20 -8.40 -15.12
CA THR A 123 23.41 -7.88 -14.48
C THR A 123 24.66 -8.50 -15.14
N ASN A 124 25.79 -7.80 -15.10
CA ASN A 124 27.05 -8.38 -15.56
C ASN A 124 27.46 -9.52 -14.61
N PRO A 125 28.05 -10.62 -15.12
CA PRO A 125 27.76 -11.94 -14.59
C PRO A 125 28.35 -12.18 -13.21
N HIS A 126 27.51 -12.71 -12.31
CA HIS A 126 27.90 -13.24 -11.00
C HIS A 126 27.46 -14.71 -10.78
N GLY A 127 27.02 -15.41 -11.84
CA GLY A 127 26.46 -16.77 -11.76
C GLY A 127 26.96 -17.74 -12.83
N THR A 128 26.79 -19.05 -12.59
CA THR A 128 27.21 -20.12 -13.49
C THR A 128 26.28 -20.19 -14.70
N GLN A 129 26.83 -20.35 -15.92
CA GLN A 129 26.02 -20.62 -17.10
C GLN A 129 25.28 -21.95 -16.96
N THR A 130 23.99 -21.96 -17.29
CA THR A 130 23.14 -23.14 -17.23
C THR A 130 22.55 -23.44 -18.59
N ALA A 131 22.29 -24.72 -18.90
CA ALA A 131 21.64 -25.07 -20.15
C ALA A 131 20.11 -25.09 -20.00
N ASN A 132 19.61 -25.67 -18.91
CA ASN A 132 18.20 -26.06 -18.80
C ASN A 132 17.44 -25.39 -17.66
N GLU A 133 18.06 -24.46 -16.93
CA GLU A 133 17.37 -23.74 -15.85
C GLU A 133 16.49 -22.63 -16.42
N ASP A 134 15.22 -22.60 -16.03
CA ASP A 134 14.21 -21.66 -16.54
C ASP A 134 13.38 -20.99 -15.43
N HIS A 135 13.56 -21.38 -14.16
CA HIS A 135 12.76 -20.90 -13.03
C HIS A 135 12.73 -19.37 -12.93
N GLY A 136 13.88 -18.69 -13.01
CA GLY A 136 13.95 -17.23 -12.98
C GLY A 136 13.24 -16.55 -14.14
N ILE A 137 13.19 -17.18 -15.31
CA ILE A 137 12.48 -16.69 -16.50
C ILE A 137 10.97 -16.77 -16.25
N ILE A 138 10.47 -17.86 -15.66
CA ILE A 138 9.05 -18.06 -15.31
C ILE A 138 8.63 -17.09 -14.21
N VAL A 139 9.43 -16.95 -13.14
CA VAL A 139 9.20 -15.97 -12.06
C VAL A 139 9.10 -14.56 -12.64
N SER A 140 10.02 -14.19 -13.52
CA SER A 140 10.01 -12.88 -14.20
C SER A 140 8.80 -12.71 -15.11
N GLU A 141 8.30 -13.78 -15.73
CA GLU A 141 7.11 -13.75 -16.58
C GLU A 141 5.88 -13.33 -15.77
N ILE A 142 5.71 -13.87 -14.56
CA ILE A 142 4.59 -13.54 -13.66
C ILE A 142 4.67 -12.07 -13.24
N ILE A 143 5.88 -11.56 -12.95
CA ILE A 143 6.07 -10.15 -12.60
C ILE A 143 5.63 -9.25 -13.75
N GLY A 144 6.14 -9.48 -14.96
CA GLY A 144 5.99 -8.50 -16.06
C GLY A 144 6.25 -9.03 -17.46
N GLY A 145 6.11 -10.33 -17.70
CA GLY A 145 6.17 -10.90 -19.04
C GLY A 145 5.04 -10.39 -19.92
N ASN A 146 5.28 -10.26 -21.22
CA ASN A 146 4.25 -9.96 -22.22
C ASN A 146 3.40 -11.21 -22.54
N THR A 147 2.83 -11.82 -21.50
CA THR A 147 2.00 -13.02 -21.54
C THR A 147 0.74 -12.80 -20.71
N PRO A 148 -0.25 -13.72 -20.70
CA PRO A 148 -1.38 -13.62 -19.79
C PRO A 148 -1.00 -13.63 -18.30
N ASN A 149 0.15 -14.20 -17.93
CA ASN A 149 0.61 -14.29 -16.54
C ASN A 149 1.17 -12.97 -15.98
N GLY A 150 1.67 -12.09 -16.84
CA GLY A 150 2.33 -10.85 -16.42
C GLY A 150 1.41 -9.84 -15.74
N ILE A 151 1.69 -9.54 -14.47
CA ILE A 151 0.96 -8.55 -13.68
C ILE A 151 1.30 -7.12 -14.09
N ALA A 152 2.59 -6.80 -14.17
CA ALA A 152 3.13 -5.47 -14.49
C ALA A 152 3.92 -5.50 -15.81
N LYS A 153 3.20 -5.58 -16.94
CA LYS A 153 3.79 -5.79 -18.28
C LYS A 153 4.75 -4.69 -18.78
N GLY A 154 4.69 -3.50 -18.21
CA GLY A 154 5.55 -2.36 -18.51
C GLY A 154 6.77 -2.23 -17.59
N VAL A 155 6.90 -3.09 -16.57
CA VAL A 155 8.02 -3.04 -15.61
C VAL A 155 9.34 -3.42 -16.26
N THR A 156 10.43 -2.80 -15.78
CA THR A 156 11.80 -3.20 -16.08
C THR A 156 12.28 -4.17 -15.00
N ILE A 157 12.70 -5.37 -15.42
CA ILE A 157 13.26 -6.40 -14.55
C ILE A 157 14.77 -6.34 -14.66
N ILE A 158 15.44 -6.06 -13.55
CA ILE A 158 16.90 -6.19 -13.45
C ILE A 158 17.18 -7.58 -12.85
N ALA A 159 17.72 -8.47 -13.67
CA ALA A 159 17.87 -9.88 -13.34
C ALA A 159 19.32 -10.23 -13.01
N ALA A 160 19.55 -10.74 -11.80
CA ALA A 160 20.83 -11.30 -11.38
C ALA A 160 20.75 -12.83 -11.44
N ASP A 161 21.63 -13.43 -12.24
CA ASP A 161 21.76 -14.89 -12.28
C ASP A 161 22.52 -15.36 -11.04
N ALA A 162 21.80 -16.01 -10.13
CA ALA A 162 22.32 -16.57 -8.89
C ALA A 162 22.54 -18.09 -8.98
N SER A 163 22.69 -18.65 -10.19
CA SER A 163 22.84 -20.10 -10.38
C SER A 163 24.13 -20.63 -9.77
N LYS A 164 23.99 -21.52 -8.79
CA LYS A 164 25.08 -22.30 -8.22
C LYS A 164 24.67 -23.75 -8.04
N LYS A 165 25.60 -24.68 -8.30
CA LYS A 165 25.38 -26.10 -8.04
C LYS A 165 25.45 -26.39 -6.55
N ASN A 166 24.46 -27.10 -6.03
CA ASN A 166 24.49 -27.68 -4.69
C ASN A 166 25.39 -28.96 -4.69
N SER A 167 25.52 -29.59 -3.52
CA SER A 167 26.31 -30.82 -3.34
C SER A 167 25.78 -32.02 -4.13
N LYS A 168 24.52 -31.99 -4.57
CA LYS A 168 23.87 -33.00 -5.42
C LYS A 168 24.00 -32.70 -6.92
N GLY A 169 24.61 -31.57 -7.27
CA GLY A 169 24.80 -31.14 -8.66
C GLY A 169 23.59 -30.42 -9.27
N GLU A 170 22.55 -30.15 -8.49
CA GLU A 170 21.36 -29.40 -8.91
C GLU A 170 21.64 -27.90 -8.80
N PHE A 171 21.12 -27.09 -9.72
CA PHE A 171 21.24 -25.65 -9.63
C PHE A 171 20.20 -25.08 -8.66
N GLN A 172 20.63 -24.16 -7.81
CA GLN A 172 19.78 -23.38 -6.92
C GLN A 172 20.22 -21.92 -6.89
N PRO A 173 19.33 -20.97 -6.57
CA PRO A 173 19.73 -19.61 -6.28
C PRO A 173 20.66 -19.57 -5.05
N ASP A 174 21.84 -18.99 -5.21
CA ASP A 174 22.78 -18.65 -4.13
C ASP A 174 23.26 -17.21 -4.31
N PRO A 175 22.47 -16.21 -3.87
CA PRO A 175 22.77 -14.82 -4.11
C PRO A 175 23.97 -14.36 -3.27
N THR A 176 24.75 -13.42 -3.80
CA THR A 176 25.82 -12.75 -3.05
C THR A 176 25.43 -11.30 -2.74
N VAL A 177 26.04 -10.68 -1.72
CA VAL A 177 25.85 -9.25 -1.47
C VAL A 177 26.24 -8.39 -2.68
N GLY A 178 27.17 -8.84 -3.51
CA GLY A 178 27.57 -8.18 -4.75
C GLY A 178 26.41 -8.05 -5.74
N MET A 179 25.60 -9.10 -5.90
CA MET A 179 24.40 -9.08 -6.74
C MET A 179 23.38 -8.07 -6.21
N TYR A 180 23.11 -8.09 -4.89
CA TYR A 180 22.21 -7.13 -4.25
C TYR A 180 22.68 -5.68 -4.45
N ASN A 181 23.98 -5.42 -4.29
CA ASN A 181 24.57 -4.11 -4.50
C ASN A 181 24.45 -3.65 -5.96
N ASP A 182 24.70 -4.51 -6.96
CA ASP A 182 24.54 -4.14 -8.37
C ASP A 182 23.08 -3.80 -8.70
N LEU A 183 22.12 -4.61 -8.25
CA LEU A 183 20.70 -4.31 -8.39
C LEU A 183 20.34 -2.97 -7.75
N TYR A 184 20.79 -2.74 -6.51
CA TYR A 184 20.52 -1.52 -5.77
C TYR A 184 21.11 -0.28 -6.45
N ASN A 185 22.36 -0.36 -6.93
CA ASN A 185 23.06 0.70 -7.64
C ASN A 185 22.40 1.04 -8.99
N ARG A 186 21.68 0.09 -9.59
CA ARG A 186 20.85 0.31 -10.79
C ARG A 186 19.47 0.91 -10.48
N GLY A 187 19.19 1.22 -9.21
CA GLY A 187 17.97 1.88 -8.75
C GLY A 187 16.85 0.93 -8.35
N VAL A 188 17.14 -0.37 -8.17
CA VAL A 188 16.14 -1.32 -7.65
C VAL A 188 15.84 -1.01 -6.18
N LYS A 189 14.55 -0.93 -5.85
CA LYS A 189 14.04 -0.85 -4.47
C LYS A 189 13.02 -1.93 -4.14
N ILE A 190 12.56 -2.72 -5.12
CA ILE A 190 11.61 -3.81 -4.93
C ILE A 190 12.30 -5.09 -5.39
N PHE A 191 12.46 -6.05 -4.50
CA PHE A 191 13.19 -7.29 -4.73
C PHE A 191 12.25 -8.48 -4.63
N ASN A 192 12.20 -9.30 -5.67
CA ASN A 192 11.54 -10.60 -5.65
C ASN A 192 12.52 -11.69 -5.27
N GLN A 193 12.13 -12.55 -4.34
CA GLN A 193 12.95 -13.62 -3.81
C GLN A 193 12.12 -14.92 -3.81
N SER A 194 12.33 -15.75 -4.82
CA SER A 194 11.56 -16.98 -5.06
C SER A 194 12.34 -18.24 -4.66
N PHE A 195 13.17 -18.14 -3.62
CA PHE A 195 14.00 -19.20 -3.06
C PHE A 195 14.02 -19.13 -1.54
N GLY A 196 14.47 -20.21 -0.90
CA GLY A 196 14.68 -20.29 0.54
C GLY A 196 15.10 -21.69 0.98
N ILE A 197 15.41 -21.84 2.26
CA ILE A 197 15.73 -23.15 2.84
C ILE A 197 14.49 -23.94 3.23
N ASP A 198 14.62 -25.26 3.17
CA ASP A 198 13.56 -26.20 3.56
C ASP A 198 13.56 -26.44 5.08
N SER A 199 13.35 -25.35 5.85
CA SER A 199 13.21 -25.40 7.30
C SER A 199 12.49 -24.15 7.79
N GLU A 200 11.59 -24.34 8.75
CA GLU A 200 10.82 -23.26 9.36
C GLU A 200 11.73 -22.27 10.11
N VAL A 201 11.40 -20.98 10.03
CA VAL A 201 12.12 -19.92 10.76
C VAL A 201 12.23 -20.18 12.26
N THR A 202 11.24 -20.87 12.84
CA THR A 202 11.16 -21.22 14.27
C THR A 202 12.16 -22.30 14.70
N ASN A 203 12.72 -23.06 13.76
CA ASN A 203 13.74 -24.07 14.04
C ASN A 203 15.13 -23.46 14.29
N TYR A 204 15.31 -22.17 13.99
CA TYR A 204 16.57 -21.46 14.15
C TYR A 204 16.58 -20.68 15.47
N LYS A 205 17.64 -20.86 16.26
CA LYS A 205 17.91 -19.99 17.42
C LYS A 205 18.60 -18.71 16.95
N TRP A 206 18.36 -17.58 17.61
CA TRP A 206 19.09 -16.34 17.33
C TRP A 206 20.47 -16.35 18.01
N ASP A 207 21.48 -16.83 17.29
CA ASP A 207 22.89 -16.66 17.66
C ASP A 207 23.76 -16.43 16.41
N SER A 208 24.99 -15.96 16.62
CA SER A 208 25.95 -15.64 15.55
C SER A 208 26.45 -16.88 14.79
N THR A 209 26.03 -18.08 15.18
CA THR A 209 26.45 -19.35 14.56
C THR A 209 25.36 -20.00 13.70
N THR A 210 24.13 -19.50 13.73
CA THR A 210 22.98 -20.06 13.02
C THR A 210 22.42 -19.11 11.95
N VAL A 211 21.71 -18.04 12.32
CA VAL A 211 20.97 -17.17 11.36
C VAL A 211 21.92 -16.27 10.58
N GLU A 212 22.89 -15.64 11.24
CA GLU A 212 23.90 -14.80 10.58
C GLU A 212 24.83 -15.64 9.67
N HIS A 213 25.09 -16.90 10.05
CA HIS A 213 25.82 -17.84 9.21
C HIS A 213 25.00 -18.30 8.00
N GLN A 214 23.72 -18.63 8.21
CA GLN A 214 22.83 -19.14 7.17
C GLN A 214 22.46 -18.09 6.12
N ILE A 215 22.22 -16.83 6.54
CA ILE A 215 21.88 -15.73 5.63
C ILE A 215 23.13 -15.07 5.05
N GLY A 216 24.25 -15.08 5.79
CA GLY A 216 25.42 -14.27 5.48
C GLY A 216 25.33 -12.87 6.10
N LYS A 217 26.36 -12.51 6.87
CA LYS A 217 26.45 -11.23 7.57
C LYS A 217 26.28 -10.02 6.65
N ASP A 218 26.97 -10.04 5.53
CA ASP A 218 26.99 -8.98 4.53
C ASP A 218 25.62 -8.78 3.84
N ILE A 219 24.93 -9.88 3.54
CA ILE A 219 23.56 -9.85 3.01
C ILE A 219 22.58 -9.34 4.07
N LEU A 220 22.70 -9.77 5.32
CA LEU A 220 21.87 -9.27 6.41
C LEU A 220 22.06 -7.76 6.62
N ASP A 221 23.31 -7.28 6.60
CA ASP A 221 23.62 -5.85 6.69
C ASP A 221 23.05 -5.08 5.48
N PHE A 222 23.08 -5.66 4.28
CA PHE A 222 22.40 -5.11 3.10
C PHE A 222 20.88 -5.02 3.30
N TYR A 223 20.21 -6.06 3.81
CA TYR A 223 18.77 -6.03 4.06
C TYR A 223 18.40 -4.93 5.04
N LYS A 224 19.11 -4.81 6.16
CA LYS A 224 18.90 -3.75 7.15
C LYS A 224 19.07 -2.36 6.53
N LYS A 225 20.13 -2.17 5.74
CA LYS A 225 20.35 -0.91 5.01
C LYS A 225 19.22 -0.63 4.02
N GLY A 226 18.86 -1.61 3.20
CA GLY A 226 17.82 -1.51 2.19
C GLY A 226 16.47 -1.13 2.79
N VAL A 227 16.02 -1.85 3.83
CA VAL A 227 14.75 -1.56 4.52
C VAL A 227 14.76 -0.16 5.15
N ARG A 228 15.86 0.24 5.80
CA ARG A 228 16.00 1.60 6.35
C ARG A 228 15.91 2.68 5.26
N GLU A 229 16.41 2.39 4.07
CA GLU A 229 16.39 3.27 2.89
C GLU A 229 15.13 3.09 2.01
N GLY A 230 14.10 2.39 2.52
CA GLY A 230 12.79 2.30 1.88
C GLY A 230 12.66 1.20 0.81
N ALA A 231 13.55 0.20 0.80
CA ALA A 231 13.40 -0.97 -0.06
C ALA A 231 12.35 -1.96 0.48
N LEU A 232 11.80 -2.76 -0.43
CA LEU A 232 10.84 -3.82 -0.17
C LEU A 232 11.38 -5.16 -0.69
N PHE A 233 11.39 -6.16 0.17
CA PHE A 233 11.77 -7.54 -0.15
C PHE A 233 10.55 -8.45 -0.03
N ILE A 234 10.24 -9.17 -1.11
CA ILE A 234 9.03 -9.99 -1.24
C ILE A 234 9.48 -11.43 -1.42
N TRP A 235 9.09 -12.28 -0.47
CA TRP A 235 9.61 -13.64 -0.34
C TRP A 235 8.52 -14.68 -0.52
N ALA A 236 8.86 -15.73 -1.25
CA ALA A 236 8.10 -16.97 -1.25
C ALA A 236 8.17 -17.63 0.13
N ALA A 237 7.01 -18.02 0.69
CA ALA A 237 6.94 -18.58 2.06
C ALA A 237 7.58 -19.97 2.22
N GLY A 238 7.66 -20.75 1.14
CA GLY A 238 7.96 -22.19 1.18
C GLY A 238 6.81 -23.03 0.62
N ASN A 239 7.13 -24.27 0.24
CA ASN A 239 6.22 -25.14 -0.50
C ASN A 239 5.66 -26.31 0.32
N GLU A 240 6.06 -26.42 1.58
CA GLU A 240 5.67 -27.54 2.44
C GLU A 240 4.35 -27.25 3.15
N SER A 241 3.27 -27.89 2.67
CA SER A 241 1.91 -27.70 3.20
C SER A 241 1.71 -28.14 4.66
N PHE A 242 2.65 -28.92 5.20
CA PHE A 242 2.66 -29.34 6.60
C PHE A 242 3.45 -28.40 7.52
N HIS A 243 4.19 -27.42 6.98
CA HIS A 243 4.82 -26.38 7.78
C HIS A 243 3.78 -25.34 8.20
N ASP A 244 3.79 -24.97 9.48
CA ASP A 244 2.93 -23.93 10.03
C ASP A 244 3.55 -22.54 9.87
N ASN A 245 4.86 -22.46 9.70
CA ASN A 245 5.64 -21.25 9.54
C ASN A 245 6.33 -21.21 8.17
N PRO A 246 6.72 -20.01 7.69
CA PRO A 246 7.49 -19.90 6.48
C PRO A 246 8.96 -20.33 6.69
N SER A 247 9.70 -20.42 5.58
CA SER A 247 11.15 -20.59 5.60
C SER A 247 11.86 -19.49 6.39
N LEU A 248 13.12 -19.74 6.78
CA LEU A 248 13.94 -18.77 7.50
C LEU A 248 13.98 -17.38 6.83
N GLU A 249 14.15 -17.32 5.51
CA GLU A 249 14.30 -16.07 4.79
C GLU A 249 13.00 -15.26 4.77
N ALA A 250 11.88 -15.90 4.44
CA ALA A 250 10.58 -15.23 4.38
C ALA A 250 10.07 -14.85 5.79
N GLY A 251 10.39 -15.68 6.78
CA GLY A 251 10.11 -15.44 8.19
C GLY A 251 11.13 -14.57 8.94
N LEU A 252 12.21 -14.11 8.29
CA LEU A 252 13.36 -13.49 8.95
C LEU A 252 13.03 -12.35 9.94
N PRO A 253 11.99 -11.50 9.74
CA PRO A 253 11.60 -10.50 10.73
C PRO A 253 11.22 -11.06 12.11
N TYR A 254 10.90 -12.36 12.23
CA TYR A 254 10.74 -13.04 13.52
C TYR A 254 11.98 -12.90 14.41
N HIS A 255 13.17 -13.00 13.79
CA HIS A 255 14.45 -12.86 14.46
C HIS A 255 15.01 -11.42 14.36
N VAL A 256 14.75 -10.73 13.25
CA VAL A 256 15.29 -9.39 12.95
C VAL A 256 14.15 -8.40 12.73
N LYS A 257 13.50 -8.00 13.82
CA LYS A 257 12.24 -7.21 13.81
C LYS A 257 12.30 -5.96 12.94
N GLU A 258 13.45 -5.27 12.88
CA GLU A 258 13.58 -4.05 12.06
C GLU A 258 13.35 -4.28 10.55
N LEU A 259 13.47 -5.52 10.07
CA LEU A 259 13.22 -5.86 8.66
C LEU A 259 11.73 -5.84 8.29
N GLU A 260 10.81 -6.07 9.25
CA GLU A 260 9.37 -6.17 8.99
C GLU A 260 8.85 -4.95 8.21
N LYS A 261 9.43 -3.78 8.45
CA LYS A 261 9.09 -2.53 7.77
C LYS A 261 9.13 -2.65 6.24
N GLY A 262 10.05 -3.44 5.68
CA GLY A 262 10.23 -3.63 4.24
C GLY A 262 10.20 -5.09 3.81
N TRP A 263 9.42 -5.94 4.49
CA TRP A 263 9.36 -7.38 4.23
C TRP A 263 7.94 -7.84 3.94
N ILE A 264 7.76 -8.71 2.95
CA ILE A 264 6.50 -9.45 2.74
C ILE A 264 6.81 -10.94 2.62
N ASN A 265 6.14 -11.74 3.45
CA ASN A 265 6.04 -13.19 3.26
C ASN A 265 4.83 -13.49 2.37
N VAL A 266 4.99 -14.33 1.36
CA VAL A 266 3.92 -14.66 0.41
C VAL A 266 3.57 -16.14 0.50
N VAL A 267 2.43 -16.41 1.13
CA VAL A 267 1.84 -17.75 1.22
C VAL A 267 1.26 -18.13 -0.15
N GLY A 268 1.63 -19.31 -0.64
CA GLY A 268 1.07 -19.86 -1.87
C GLY A 268 -0.22 -20.64 -1.61
N LEU A 269 -1.27 -20.38 -2.41
CA LEU A 269 -2.40 -21.31 -2.56
C LEU A 269 -2.21 -22.13 -3.82
N ALA A 270 -2.32 -23.44 -3.70
CA ALA A 270 -2.10 -24.36 -4.78
C ALA A 270 -3.04 -25.56 -4.70
N LYS A 271 -3.27 -26.19 -5.83
CA LYS A 271 -3.65 -27.61 -5.86
C LYS A 271 -2.40 -28.43 -5.56
N THR A 272 -2.44 -29.24 -4.50
CA THR A 272 -1.29 -30.05 -4.07
C THR A 272 -1.09 -31.33 -4.90
N SER A 273 -1.96 -31.59 -5.88
CA SER A 273 -1.84 -32.74 -6.78
C SER A 273 -0.85 -32.45 -7.91
N GLN A 274 -0.10 -33.46 -8.33
CA GLN A 274 0.77 -33.36 -9.51
C GLN A 274 -0.03 -33.34 -10.83
N PHE A 275 -1.31 -33.73 -10.80
CA PHE A 275 -2.21 -33.67 -11.95
C PHE A 275 -2.89 -32.31 -12.01
N ASP A 276 -2.75 -31.63 -13.15
CA ASP A 276 -3.28 -30.27 -13.38
C ASP A 276 -2.81 -29.27 -12.30
N PRO A 277 -1.49 -29.10 -12.11
CA PRO A 277 -0.95 -28.23 -11.06
C PRO A 277 -1.28 -26.74 -11.25
N ALA A 278 -1.72 -26.34 -12.44
CA ALA A 278 -2.14 -24.99 -12.76
C ALA A 278 -3.59 -24.67 -12.33
N ASN A 279 -4.32 -25.65 -11.82
CA ASN A 279 -5.71 -25.49 -11.43
C ASN A 279 -5.87 -24.43 -10.33
N THR A 280 -6.91 -23.60 -10.46
CA THR A 280 -7.25 -22.50 -9.55
C THR A 280 -8.69 -22.61 -9.02
N GLU A 281 -9.33 -23.78 -9.06
CA GLU A 281 -10.64 -23.97 -8.45
C GLU A 281 -10.57 -23.82 -6.94
N TRP A 282 -11.40 -22.94 -6.37
CA TRP A 282 -11.33 -22.60 -4.94
C TRP A 282 -11.45 -23.82 -4.01
N SER A 283 -12.30 -24.78 -4.37
CA SER A 283 -12.50 -26.01 -3.61
C SER A 283 -11.32 -26.97 -3.64
N GLU A 284 -10.36 -26.77 -4.54
CA GLU A 284 -9.14 -27.57 -4.64
C GLU A 284 -7.92 -26.88 -4.00
N MET A 285 -8.06 -25.62 -3.55
CA MET A 285 -6.95 -24.83 -3.03
C MET A 285 -6.58 -25.25 -1.62
N LYS A 286 -5.28 -25.48 -1.40
CA LYS A 286 -4.66 -25.60 -0.09
C LYS A 286 -3.53 -24.59 0.01
N ARG A 287 -3.25 -24.13 1.23
CA ARG A 287 -2.01 -23.39 1.46
C ARG A 287 -0.81 -24.33 1.37
N LEU A 288 0.30 -23.77 0.92
CA LEU A 288 1.63 -24.33 1.12
C LEU A 288 2.09 -24.00 2.55
N SER A 289 3.35 -23.61 2.76
CA SER A 289 3.83 -23.23 4.10
C SER A 289 3.01 -22.06 4.66
N GLY A 290 2.61 -22.19 5.93
CA GLY A 290 1.73 -21.24 6.60
C GLY A 290 2.40 -19.91 6.90
N ALA A 291 1.59 -18.90 7.20
CA ALA A 291 2.10 -17.61 7.64
C ALA A 291 2.73 -17.70 9.04
N GLY A 292 2.18 -18.51 9.95
CA GLY A 292 2.70 -18.78 11.29
C GLY A 292 3.07 -17.50 12.05
N VAL A 293 4.30 -17.47 12.56
CA VAL A 293 4.87 -16.29 13.23
C VAL A 293 4.95 -15.04 12.34
N ALA A 294 4.88 -15.20 11.01
CA ALA A 294 4.95 -14.13 10.01
C ALA A 294 3.61 -13.51 9.63
N LYS A 295 2.50 -13.91 10.26
CA LYS A 295 1.14 -13.46 9.89
C LYS A 295 0.97 -11.95 9.70
N ASN A 296 1.66 -11.12 10.50
CA ASN A 296 1.54 -9.66 10.43
C ASN A 296 2.22 -9.03 9.20
N TRP A 297 3.14 -9.73 8.54
CA TRP A 297 3.75 -9.31 7.27
C TRP A 297 3.47 -10.28 6.12
N SER A 298 2.40 -11.08 6.23
CA SER A 298 2.05 -12.10 5.25
C SER A 298 0.83 -11.73 4.41
N VAL A 299 0.93 -11.98 3.11
CA VAL A 299 -0.22 -12.01 2.18
C VAL A 299 -0.25 -13.34 1.46
N THR A 300 -1.42 -13.75 1.02
CA THR A 300 -1.62 -15.00 0.28
C THR A 300 -1.88 -14.71 -1.19
N ALA A 301 -1.33 -15.51 -2.11
CA ALA A 301 -1.67 -15.45 -3.53
C ALA A 301 -1.78 -16.84 -4.15
N VAL A 302 -2.68 -17.01 -5.13
CA VAL A 302 -2.86 -18.26 -5.86
C VAL A 302 -1.69 -18.49 -6.80
N SER A 303 -1.10 -19.67 -6.75
CA SER A 303 0.17 -19.98 -7.43
C SER A 303 0.05 -20.75 -8.74
N GLY A 304 -1.10 -21.38 -9.00
CA GLY A 304 -1.32 -22.19 -10.20
C GLY A 304 -1.29 -21.36 -11.48
N ILE A 305 -0.37 -21.69 -12.40
CA ILE A 305 -0.24 -21.02 -13.70
C ILE A 305 0.06 -22.01 -14.83
N ASN A 306 -0.38 -21.65 -16.04
CA ASN A 306 0.07 -22.27 -17.28
C ASN A 306 1.11 -21.37 -17.95
N PHE A 307 2.23 -21.92 -18.40
CA PHE A 307 3.31 -21.16 -19.00
C PHE A 307 4.00 -21.92 -20.12
N SER A 308 4.70 -21.18 -20.98
CA SER A 308 5.56 -21.76 -22.02
C SER A 308 7.02 -21.66 -21.62
N SER A 309 7.78 -22.73 -21.83
CA SER A 309 9.24 -22.73 -21.62
C SER A 309 9.94 -23.57 -22.67
N ASN A 310 10.98 -23.03 -23.29
CA ASN A 310 11.80 -23.69 -24.32
C ASN A 310 10.94 -24.35 -25.43
N GLY A 311 9.87 -23.67 -25.86
CA GLY A 311 8.92 -24.17 -26.87
C GLY A 311 7.89 -25.20 -26.37
N GLY A 312 7.97 -25.66 -25.12
CA GLY A 312 6.98 -26.51 -24.46
C GLY A 312 5.89 -25.73 -23.72
N GLN A 313 4.80 -26.40 -23.35
CA GLN A 313 3.70 -25.86 -22.53
C GLN A 313 3.59 -26.69 -21.25
N TYR A 314 3.53 -26.00 -20.11
CA TYR A 314 3.56 -26.61 -18.79
C TYR A 314 2.54 -25.96 -17.87
N GLY A 315 2.08 -26.73 -16.89
CA GLY A 315 1.40 -26.21 -15.72
C GLY A 315 2.32 -26.35 -14.50
N GLY A 316 2.25 -25.39 -13.58
CA GLY A 316 3.01 -25.45 -12.34
C GLY A 316 2.41 -24.57 -11.24
N ASN A 317 2.89 -24.78 -10.02
CA ASN A 317 2.53 -24.00 -8.85
C ASN A 317 3.68 -23.98 -7.84
N GLY A 318 3.56 -23.12 -6.83
CA GLY A 318 4.58 -22.90 -5.82
C GLY A 318 4.50 -21.48 -5.24
N SER A 319 4.93 -21.31 -3.99
CA SER A 319 5.04 -19.96 -3.41
C SER A 319 6.00 -19.07 -4.19
N SER A 320 6.96 -19.67 -4.92
CA SER A 320 7.83 -19.01 -5.91
C SER A 320 7.08 -18.36 -7.07
N PHE A 321 5.83 -18.76 -7.35
CA PHE A 321 4.93 -18.18 -8.35
C PHE A 321 3.94 -17.19 -7.74
N SER A 322 3.66 -17.29 -6.44
CA SER A 322 2.86 -16.32 -5.69
C SER A 322 3.64 -15.03 -5.39
N ALA A 323 4.90 -15.14 -4.93
CA ALA A 323 5.75 -13.98 -4.64
C ALA A 323 5.88 -12.98 -5.81
N PRO A 324 6.11 -13.41 -7.07
CA PRO A 324 6.18 -12.50 -8.21
C PRO A 324 4.86 -11.82 -8.55
N MET A 325 3.70 -12.38 -8.19
CA MET A 325 2.41 -11.67 -8.35
C MET A 325 2.33 -10.46 -7.42
N VAL A 326 2.81 -10.62 -6.18
CA VAL A 326 2.91 -9.54 -5.20
C VAL A 326 3.97 -8.52 -5.63
N THR A 327 5.11 -8.97 -6.17
CA THR A 327 6.13 -8.07 -6.76
C THR A 327 5.57 -7.24 -7.91
N GLY A 328 4.85 -7.86 -8.84
CA GLY A 328 4.17 -7.14 -9.92
C GLY A 328 3.18 -6.11 -9.37
N THR A 329 2.40 -6.46 -8.35
CA THR A 329 1.48 -5.53 -7.67
C THR A 329 2.21 -4.34 -7.04
N ALA A 330 3.35 -4.58 -6.37
CA ALA A 330 4.20 -3.53 -5.83
C ALA A 330 4.71 -2.58 -6.93
N ALA A 331 5.03 -3.10 -8.12
CA ALA A 331 5.42 -2.28 -9.27
C ALA A 331 4.25 -1.41 -9.78
N LEU A 332 3.03 -1.95 -9.87
CA LEU A 332 1.84 -1.17 -10.25
C LEU A 332 1.56 -0.04 -9.24
N LEU A 333 1.69 -0.33 -7.94
CA LEU A 333 1.57 0.67 -6.87
C LEU A 333 2.64 1.75 -6.98
N LYS A 334 3.89 1.36 -7.25
CA LYS A 334 5.00 2.32 -7.39
C LYS A 334 4.86 3.23 -8.60
N GLU A 335 4.25 2.77 -9.69
CA GLU A 335 3.88 3.63 -10.83
C GLU A 335 2.80 4.64 -10.42
N LYS A 336 1.74 4.17 -9.74
CA LYS A 336 0.61 5.02 -9.35
C LYS A 336 0.96 6.02 -8.24
N TYR A 337 1.80 5.60 -7.30
CA TYR A 337 2.22 6.38 -6.15
C TYR A 337 3.76 6.39 -6.07
N PRO A 338 4.46 7.17 -6.93
CA PRO A 338 5.92 7.18 -7.02
C PRO A 338 6.64 7.55 -5.71
N TRP A 339 5.95 8.25 -4.81
CA TRP A 339 6.46 8.66 -3.51
C TRP A 339 6.39 7.59 -2.42
N MET A 340 5.63 6.51 -2.61
CA MET A 340 5.56 5.44 -1.59
C MET A 340 6.89 4.69 -1.48
N ASP A 341 7.37 4.55 -0.25
CA ASP A 341 8.48 3.64 0.05
C ASP A 341 7.99 2.20 0.18
N GLY A 342 8.93 1.27 0.40
CA GLY A 342 8.61 -0.14 0.60
C GLY A 342 7.66 -0.40 1.76
N SER A 343 7.73 0.41 2.82
CA SER A 343 6.84 0.29 3.99
C SER A 343 5.40 0.60 3.63
N LEU A 344 5.14 1.70 2.94
CA LEU A 344 3.78 2.08 2.60
C LEU A 344 3.20 1.20 1.48
N ILE A 345 4.03 0.71 0.56
CA ILE A 345 3.62 -0.32 -0.41
C ILE A 345 3.21 -1.60 0.32
N ARG A 346 4.02 -2.08 1.27
CA ARG A 346 3.69 -3.23 2.11
C ARG A 346 2.36 -3.04 2.83
N GLN A 347 2.20 -1.94 3.57
CA GLN A 347 0.96 -1.62 4.28
C GLN A 347 -0.25 -1.59 3.34
N THR A 348 -0.08 -1.03 2.13
CA THR A 348 -1.14 -0.97 1.13
C THR A 348 -1.55 -2.36 0.67
N ILE A 349 -0.61 -3.23 0.29
CA ILE A 349 -0.90 -4.60 -0.14
C ILE A 349 -1.58 -5.39 0.99
N LEU A 350 -1.03 -5.34 2.21
CA LEU A 350 -1.56 -6.10 3.35
C LEU A 350 -2.94 -5.60 3.79
N SER A 351 -3.15 -4.28 3.91
CA SER A 351 -4.44 -3.72 4.32
C SER A 351 -5.58 -3.95 3.32
N THR A 352 -5.24 -4.24 2.06
CA THR A 352 -6.21 -4.38 0.96
C THR A 352 -6.49 -5.82 0.58
N ALA A 353 -5.80 -6.78 1.20
CA ALA A 353 -6.07 -8.19 1.05
C ALA A 353 -7.55 -8.53 1.36
N THR A 354 -8.03 -9.59 0.71
CA THR A 354 -9.36 -10.17 0.92
C THR A 354 -9.25 -11.20 2.03
N ASP A 355 -9.93 -10.96 3.14
CA ASP A 355 -9.94 -11.83 4.31
C ASP A 355 -10.48 -13.23 3.96
N ILE A 356 -9.66 -14.24 4.20
CA ILE A 356 -9.92 -15.67 3.98
C ILE A 356 -9.37 -16.45 5.17
N GLY A 357 -9.95 -17.61 5.48
CA GLY A 357 -9.58 -18.39 6.66
C GLY A 357 -10.31 -17.90 7.91
N LYS A 358 -9.60 -17.80 9.03
CA LYS A 358 -10.18 -17.24 10.26
C LYS A 358 -10.36 -15.74 10.04
N LYS A 359 -11.38 -15.13 10.66
CA LYS A 359 -11.64 -13.71 10.43
C LYS A 359 -10.49 -12.86 10.95
N GLY A 360 -10.03 -11.93 10.12
CA GLY A 360 -8.89 -11.06 10.41
C GLY A 360 -7.55 -11.71 10.05
N VAL A 361 -6.48 -11.28 10.73
CA VAL A 361 -5.12 -11.76 10.45
C VAL A 361 -4.87 -13.09 11.15
N ASP A 362 -4.50 -14.12 10.40
CA ASP A 362 -4.32 -15.48 10.93
C ASP A 362 -3.00 -16.16 10.54
N GLU A 363 -2.68 -17.27 11.22
CA GLU A 363 -1.45 -18.05 11.04
C GLU A 363 -1.41 -18.84 9.73
N ASP A 364 -2.51 -18.99 9.01
CA ASP A 364 -2.56 -19.79 7.78
C ASP A 364 -2.36 -18.91 6.54
N PHE A 365 -3.03 -17.75 6.49
CA PHE A 365 -3.16 -16.89 5.31
C PHE A 365 -2.70 -15.45 5.52
N GLY A 366 -2.25 -15.10 6.74
CA GLY A 366 -1.83 -13.73 7.07
C GLY A 366 -3.00 -12.76 6.96
N TRP A 367 -2.80 -11.66 6.22
CA TRP A 367 -3.85 -10.68 5.93
C TRP A 367 -4.90 -11.16 4.90
N GLY A 368 -4.69 -12.31 4.28
CA GLY A 368 -5.61 -12.91 3.32
C GLY A 368 -5.13 -12.83 1.86
N LEU A 369 -6.05 -13.02 0.92
CA LEU A 369 -5.79 -13.15 -0.51
C LEU A 369 -5.51 -11.80 -1.19
N LEU A 370 -4.47 -11.74 -2.02
CA LEU A 370 -4.11 -10.58 -2.84
C LEU A 370 -5.32 -10.00 -3.61
N ASN A 371 -5.40 -8.67 -3.64
CA ASN A 371 -6.45 -7.92 -4.32
C ASN A 371 -5.88 -6.66 -4.99
N ILE A 372 -5.52 -6.78 -6.27
CA ILE A 372 -4.78 -5.75 -7.01
C ILE A 372 -5.61 -4.48 -7.19
N ASP A 373 -6.87 -4.60 -7.60
CA ASP A 373 -7.73 -3.42 -7.81
C ASP A 373 -8.01 -2.66 -6.50
N LYS A 374 -8.13 -3.36 -5.36
CA LYS A 374 -8.27 -2.71 -4.05
C LYS A 374 -6.97 -2.06 -3.61
N ALA A 375 -5.81 -2.70 -3.82
CA ALA A 375 -4.50 -2.11 -3.53
C ALA A 375 -4.28 -0.80 -4.31
N LEU A 376 -4.60 -0.78 -5.60
CA LEU A 376 -4.44 0.42 -6.45
C LEU A 376 -5.37 1.57 -6.06
N ARG A 377 -6.32 1.39 -5.13
CA ARG A 377 -7.11 2.48 -4.54
C ARG A 377 -6.47 3.08 -3.27
N GLY A 378 -5.24 2.68 -2.93
CA GLY A 378 -4.52 3.11 -1.72
C GLY A 378 -4.76 2.18 -0.53
N PRO A 379 -4.20 2.47 0.66
CA PRO A 379 -4.47 1.69 1.87
C PRO A 379 -5.96 1.64 2.21
N ALA A 380 -6.43 0.54 2.80
CA ALA A 380 -7.81 0.41 3.33
C ALA A 380 -7.87 0.31 4.86
N LEU A 381 -6.71 0.27 5.51
CA LEU A 381 -6.58 0.11 6.96
C LEU A 381 -5.30 0.83 7.44
N PHE A 382 -5.46 1.76 8.37
CA PHE A 382 -4.39 2.35 9.17
C PHE A 382 -4.35 1.65 10.52
N ASP A 383 -3.66 0.50 10.58
CA ASP A 383 -3.54 -0.34 11.76
C ASP A 383 -2.13 -0.25 12.35
N ARG A 384 -1.99 -0.20 13.68
CA ARG A 384 -0.68 -0.07 14.34
C ARG A 384 0.25 -1.26 14.07
N ARG A 385 -0.29 -2.46 13.83
CA ARG A 385 0.48 -3.65 13.42
C ARG A 385 1.05 -3.47 12.01
N LEU A 386 0.31 -2.80 11.11
CA LEU A 386 0.80 -2.48 9.77
C LEU A 386 1.76 -1.30 9.79
N ALA A 387 1.43 -0.23 10.50
CA ALA A 387 2.26 0.97 10.60
C ALA A 387 3.57 0.72 11.37
N LEU A 388 3.64 -0.37 12.15
CA LEU A 388 4.73 -0.66 13.09
C LEU A 388 4.97 0.50 14.06
N GLY A 389 3.86 1.11 14.50
CA GLY A 389 3.85 2.31 15.31
C GLY A 389 2.48 2.97 15.33
N ASN A 390 2.41 4.15 15.94
CA ASN A 390 1.15 4.85 16.16
C ASN A 390 0.57 5.51 14.90
N ASN A 391 1.36 5.70 13.85
CA ASN A 391 0.95 6.49 12.69
C ASN A 391 1.45 5.88 11.38
N VAL A 392 0.61 5.95 10.35
CA VAL A 392 1.01 5.85 8.95
C VAL A 392 1.66 7.17 8.55
N VAL A 393 2.85 7.11 7.98
CA VAL A 393 3.59 8.30 7.50
C VAL A 393 3.48 8.38 5.99
N ALA A 394 2.97 9.51 5.50
CA ALA A 394 2.80 9.80 4.08
C ALA A 394 3.65 11.02 3.68
N ASP A 395 4.86 10.76 3.18
CA ASP A 395 5.79 11.77 2.67
C ASP A 395 5.50 12.05 1.19
N VAL A 396 4.43 12.81 0.93
CA VAL A 396 3.89 12.97 -0.43
C VAL A 396 4.68 14.03 -1.20
N THR A 397 5.39 13.61 -2.24
CA THR A 397 6.09 14.52 -3.17
C THR A 397 5.12 15.38 -3.97
N ALA A 398 5.63 16.41 -4.66
CA ALA A 398 4.79 17.26 -5.52
C ALA A 398 3.93 16.44 -6.50
N GLY A 399 2.66 16.81 -6.62
CA GLY A 399 1.63 16.07 -7.34
C GLY A 399 0.33 15.94 -6.53
N ILE A 400 -0.70 15.37 -7.15
CA ILE A 400 -1.98 15.07 -6.51
C ILE A 400 -2.18 13.56 -6.55
N TYR A 401 -2.41 12.95 -5.38
CA TYR A 401 -2.58 11.52 -5.25
C TYR A 401 -3.83 11.20 -4.44
N THR A 402 -4.63 10.25 -4.91
CA THR A 402 -5.90 9.89 -4.27
C THR A 402 -5.85 8.49 -3.68
N PHE A 403 -6.24 8.37 -2.41
CA PHE A 403 -6.70 7.12 -1.81
C PHE A 403 -8.22 7.11 -1.81
N SER A 404 -8.79 6.14 -2.53
CA SER A 404 -10.23 6.01 -2.75
C SER A 404 -10.86 4.80 -2.05
N ASN A 405 -10.10 4.07 -1.26
CA ASN A 405 -10.65 3.13 -0.30
C ASN A 405 -11.32 3.86 0.87
N ASP A 406 -12.31 3.21 1.48
CA ASP A 406 -12.66 3.51 2.87
C ASP A 406 -11.48 3.06 3.74
N ILE A 407 -11.07 3.92 4.69
CA ILE A 407 -9.91 3.67 5.55
C ILE A 407 -10.39 3.57 7.00
N SER A 408 -10.11 2.46 7.66
CA SER A 408 -10.41 2.24 9.08
C SER A 408 -9.12 1.97 9.88
N GLY A 409 -9.21 1.71 11.18
CA GLY A 409 -8.07 1.28 12.02
C GLY A 409 -7.73 2.22 13.17
N ASP A 410 -6.68 1.89 13.92
CA ASP A 410 -6.31 2.53 15.19
C ASP A 410 -5.01 3.36 15.13
N ALA A 411 -4.32 3.35 13.98
CA ALA A 411 -3.18 4.22 13.71
C ALA A 411 -3.64 5.58 13.15
N GLY A 412 -2.86 6.61 13.46
CA GLY A 412 -3.04 7.97 12.93
C GLY A 412 -2.39 8.15 11.56
N LEU A 413 -2.47 9.38 11.04
CA LEU A 413 -1.86 9.77 9.78
C LEU A 413 -0.92 10.96 10.00
N ILE A 414 0.33 10.84 9.59
CA ILE A 414 1.25 11.97 9.46
C ILE A 414 1.41 12.27 7.97
N LYS A 415 0.88 13.41 7.53
CA LYS A 415 1.03 13.91 6.15
C LYS A 415 2.16 14.93 6.10
N ASN A 416 3.20 14.59 5.34
CA ASN A 416 4.36 15.43 5.06
C ASN A 416 4.50 15.65 3.54
N GLY A 417 5.53 16.39 3.14
CA GLY A 417 5.85 16.68 1.74
C GLY A 417 4.87 17.67 1.09
N LEU A 418 5.30 18.27 -0.02
CA LEU A 418 4.61 19.39 -0.65
C LEU A 418 3.35 18.99 -1.43
N GLY A 419 3.16 17.70 -1.73
CA GLY A 419 2.05 17.23 -2.55
C GLY A 419 0.68 17.27 -1.85
N GLU A 420 -0.35 17.06 -2.66
CA GLU A 420 -1.73 16.88 -2.22
C GLU A 420 -2.07 15.39 -2.07
N LEU A 421 -2.57 15.01 -0.90
CA LEU A 421 -3.18 13.72 -0.67
C LEU A 421 -4.70 13.88 -0.55
N VAL A 422 -5.45 13.20 -1.41
CA VAL A 422 -6.91 13.18 -1.40
C VAL A 422 -7.38 11.88 -0.76
N LEU A 423 -8.16 11.96 0.31
CA LEU A 423 -8.85 10.81 0.92
C LEU A 423 -10.32 10.87 0.55
N SER A 424 -10.70 10.18 -0.52
CA SER A 424 -12.05 10.31 -1.11
C SER A 424 -13.07 9.32 -0.55
N GLY A 425 -12.64 8.25 0.13
CA GLY A 425 -13.52 7.29 0.81
C GLY A 425 -13.99 7.79 2.18
N LYS A 426 -14.69 6.94 2.92
CA LYS A 426 -15.01 7.17 4.34
C LYS A 426 -13.77 6.87 5.20
N ASN A 427 -13.36 7.82 6.01
CA ASN A 427 -12.17 7.72 6.87
C ASN A 427 -12.61 7.57 8.33
N THR A 428 -12.56 6.34 8.83
CA THR A 428 -13.06 5.94 10.17
C THR A 428 -11.95 5.53 11.14
N PHE A 429 -10.69 5.71 10.76
CA PHE A 429 -9.57 5.44 11.65
C PHE A 429 -9.55 6.44 12.82
N THR A 430 -9.10 5.97 13.99
CA THR A 430 -9.26 6.71 15.26
C THR A 430 -7.98 7.36 15.76
N GLY A 431 -6.81 6.94 15.28
CA GLY A 431 -5.55 7.63 15.59
C GLY A 431 -5.53 9.03 14.98
N GLY A 432 -4.92 10.00 15.66
CA GLY A 432 -4.95 11.41 15.22
C GLY A 432 -4.23 11.68 13.89
N THR A 433 -4.73 12.63 13.12
CA THR A 433 -4.10 13.10 11.89
C THR A 433 -3.34 14.39 12.13
N LYS A 434 -2.08 14.41 11.70
CA LYS A 434 -1.21 15.58 11.69
C LYS A 434 -0.80 15.93 10.27
N VAL A 435 -1.13 17.14 9.82
CA VAL A 435 -0.73 17.68 8.52
C VAL A 435 0.43 18.65 8.73
N ASN A 436 1.64 18.13 8.53
CA ASN A 436 2.88 18.89 8.69
C ASN A 436 3.19 19.78 7.48
N ALA A 437 2.89 19.30 6.26
CA ALA A 437 3.18 20.01 5.03
C ALA A 437 2.28 19.58 3.87
N GLY A 438 2.16 20.48 2.88
CA GLY A 438 1.36 20.25 1.67
C GLY A 438 -0.13 20.23 1.99
N LYS A 439 -0.92 19.62 1.11
CA LYS A 439 -2.37 19.59 1.23
C LYS A 439 -2.90 18.20 1.57
N LEU A 440 -3.85 18.13 2.51
CA LEU A 440 -4.71 16.98 2.72
C LEU A 440 -6.14 17.38 2.35
N LYS A 441 -6.71 16.75 1.32
CA LYS A 441 -8.10 16.97 0.89
C LYS A 441 -8.97 15.83 1.38
N ILE A 442 -10.05 16.17 2.09
CA ILE A 442 -10.95 15.22 2.72
C ILE A 442 -12.41 15.54 2.39
N GLY A 443 -13.22 14.50 2.29
CA GLY A 443 -14.66 14.58 2.12
C GLY A 443 -15.36 13.48 2.91
N ASN A 444 -16.68 13.40 2.78
CA ASN A 444 -17.52 12.39 3.46
C ASN A 444 -17.28 12.38 4.98
N ARG A 445 -17.37 11.20 5.59
CA ARG A 445 -17.14 10.98 7.02
C ARG A 445 -15.64 10.91 7.32
N TYR A 446 -15.18 11.68 8.29
CA TYR A 446 -13.81 11.71 8.80
C TYR A 446 -13.80 11.68 10.34
N VAL A 447 -13.42 10.54 10.90
CA VAL A 447 -13.47 10.31 12.36
C VAL A 447 -12.24 10.90 13.05
N SER A 448 -11.03 10.68 12.52
CA SER A 448 -9.80 11.11 13.20
C SER A 448 -9.77 12.60 13.54
N SER A 449 -9.18 12.96 14.69
CA SER A 449 -8.92 14.35 15.05
C SER A 449 -7.91 14.99 14.09
N LEU A 450 -8.10 16.25 13.71
CA LEU A 450 -7.25 16.93 12.73
C LEU A 450 -6.39 18.02 13.38
N ALA A 451 -5.07 17.88 13.26
CA ALA A 451 -4.09 18.91 13.61
C ALA A 451 -3.37 19.41 12.35
N ILE A 452 -3.59 20.67 12.01
CA ILE A 452 -2.95 21.36 10.89
C ILE A 452 -1.82 22.20 11.45
N THR A 453 -0.58 21.94 11.02
CA THR A 453 0.58 22.75 11.43
C THR A 453 0.80 23.91 10.46
N LYS A 454 1.73 24.80 10.81
CA LYS A 454 2.06 26.03 10.05
C LYS A 454 2.24 25.86 8.53
N LEU A 455 2.79 24.73 8.05
CA LEU A 455 3.02 24.50 6.62
C LEU A 455 1.98 23.56 5.98
N GLY A 456 1.00 23.11 6.77
CA GLY A 456 -0.05 22.21 6.33
C GLY A 456 -1.30 22.95 5.87
N THR A 457 -1.98 22.35 4.90
CA THR A 457 -3.31 22.76 4.45
C THR A 457 -4.26 21.59 4.55
N VAL A 458 -5.45 21.79 5.13
CA VAL A 458 -6.57 20.85 5.00
C VAL A 458 -7.66 21.50 4.17
N GLU A 459 -8.17 20.78 3.17
CA GLU A 459 -9.30 21.21 2.35
C GLU A 459 -10.47 20.24 2.51
N THR A 460 -11.66 20.76 2.83
CA THR A 460 -12.91 19.98 2.90
C THR A 460 -13.74 20.13 1.63
N THR A 461 -14.37 19.04 1.20
CA THR A 461 -15.38 19.04 0.13
C THR A 461 -16.80 19.19 0.66
N GLU A 462 -17.79 19.26 -0.22
CA GLU A 462 -19.20 19.27 0.17
C GLU A 462 -19.57 18.11 1.11
N ASN A 463 -20.44 18.40 2.07
CA ASN A 463 -20.97 17.44 3.05
C ASN A 463 -19.88 16.70 3.86
N ALA A 464 -18.71 17.30 4.05
CA ALA A 464 -17.68 16.75 4.93
C ALA A 464 -18.17 16.73 6.39
N LEU A 465 -18.02 15.59 7.07
CA LEU A 465 -18.34 15.40 8.48
C LEU A 465 -17.06 15.07 9.26
N LEU A 466 -16.58 16.02 10.06
CA LEU A 466 -15.38 15.91 10.90
C LEU A 466 -15.79 15.66 12.36
N GLU A 467 -15.63 14.43 12.86
CA GLU A 467 -16.22 14.05 14.17
C GLU A 467 -15.40 14.52 15.37
N ASN A 468 -14.06 14.47 15.30
CA ASN A 468 -13.20 14.75 16.46
C ASN A 468 -12.47 16.10 16.41
N GLY A 469 -13.06 17.09 15.73
CA GLY A 469 -12.61 18.49 15.77
C GLY A 469 -11.35 18.80 14.96
N VAL A 470 -11.02 20.10 14.92
CA VAL A 470 -9.92 20.67 14.12
C VAL A 470 -9.11 21.66 14.95
N SER A 471 -7.79 21.44 15.00
CA SER A 471 -6.81 22.40 15.50
C SER A 471 -6.02 22.96 14.32
N ASN A 472 -6.14 24.25 14.06
CA ASN A 472 -5.58 24.92 12.89
C ASN A 472 -4.46 25.90 13.27
N GLU A 473 -3.21 25.54 12.97
CA GLU A 473 -2.07 26.45 13.00
C GLU A 473 -1.56 26.82 11.59
N GLY A 474 -2.16 26.24 10.56
CA GLY A 474 -1.80 26.42 9.15
C GLY A 474 -2.97 27.00 8.36
N VAL A 475 -3.42 26.28 7.33
CA VAL A 475 -4.55 26.70 6.49
C VAL A 475 -5.67 25.66 6.52
N PHE A 476 -6.88 26.10 6.89
CA PHE A 476 -8.10 25.31 6.73
C PHE A 476 -8.93 25.93 5.59
N VAL A 477 -9.20 25.15 4.55
CA VAL A 477 -9.99 25.55 3.38
C VAL A 477 -11.32 24.82 3.40
N ASN A 478 -12.43 25.56 3.45
CA ASN A 478 -13.74 25.00 3.19
C ASN A 478 -14.16 25.30 1.74
N SER A 479 -14.09 24.28 0.90
CA SER A 479 -14.56 24.35 -0.50
C SER A 479 -16.01 23.88 -0.67
N GLY A 480 -16.65 23.40 0.40
CA GLY A 480 -17.93 22.70 0.36
C GLY A 480 -19.07 23.38 1.10
N SER A 481 -20.29 23.19 0.60
CA SER A 481 -21.50 23.47 1.36
C SER A 481 -21.71 22.37 2.43
N ASN A 482 -22.28 22.76 3.57
CA ASN A 482 -22.68 21.84 4.64
C ASN A 482 -21.52 21.02 5.25
N THR A 483 -20.37 21.65 5.46
CA THR A 483 -19.28 21.05 6.24
C THR A 483 -19.66 21.06 7.72
N VAL A 484 -19.63 19.91 8.39
CA VAL A 484 -19.96 19.76 9.81
C VAL A 484 -18.73 19.36 10.61
N ILE A 485 -18.43 20.09 11.68
CA ILE A 485 -17.44 19.74 12.69
C ILE A 485 -18.19 19.42 13.99
N GLU A 486 -18.21 18.16 14.41
CA GLU A 486 -18.90 17.78 15.65
C GLU A 486 -18.12 18.22 16.90
N GLY A 487 -16.79 18.18 16.82
CA GLY A 487 -15.90 18.68 17.86
C GLY A 487 -15.74 20.21 17.84
N ASN A 488 -14.65 20.68 18.44
CA ASN A 488 -14.28 22.09 18.43
C ASN A 488 -13.51 22.45 17.15
N TYR A 489 -13.56 23.73 16.78
CA TYR A 489 -12.62 24.34 15.85
C TYR A 489 -11.76 25.35 16.63
N THR A 490 -10.43 25.17 16.61
CA THR A 490 -9.50 26.06 17.29
C THR A 490 -8.44 26.54 16.31
N ALA A 491 -8.38 27.85 16.09
CA ALA A 491 -7.38 28.50 15.25
C ALA A 491 -6.25 29.11 16.10
N SER A 492 -5.05 29.22 15.55
CA SER A 492 -3.99 30.09 16.09
C SER A 492 -4.04 31.48 15.43
N SER A 493 -3.41 32.48 16.04
CA SER A 493 -3.36 33.85 15.49
C SER A 493 -2.62 33.96 14.15
N LEU A 494 -1.79 32.97 13.81
CA LEU A 494 -1.06 32.91 12.54
C LEU A 494 -1.74 32.01 11.50
N SER A 495 -2.82 31.34 11.88
CA SER A 495 -3.55 30.45 10.98
C SER A 495 -4.47 31.22 10.03
N LYS A 496 -4.85 30.54 8.96
CA LYS A 496 -5.79 31.04 7.95
C LYS A 496 -6.99 30.11 7.84
N TYR A 497 -8.18 30.70 7.77
CA TYR A 497 -9.41 30.03 7.35
C TYR A 497 -9.80 30.58 5.97
N VAL A 498 -9.94 29.71 4.97
CA VAL A 498 -10.37 30.07 3.62
C VAL A 498 -11.80 29.58 3.42
N SER A 499 -12.70 30.49 3.05
CA SER A 499 -14.06 30.17 2.65
C SER A 499 -14.25 30.42 1.16
N ASN A 500 -14.58 29.37 0.41
CA ASN A 500 -15.05 29.53 -0.96
C ASN A 500 -16.48 30.10 -1.00
N LEU A 501 -16.86 30.65 -2.14
CA LEU A 501 -18.21 31.19 -2.34
C LEU A 501 -19.25 30.05 -2.31
N GLY A 502 -20.26 30.20 -1.45
CA GLY A 502 -21.28 29.19 -1.17
C GLY A 502 -20.86 28.12 -0.16
N ALA A 503 -19.63 28.19 0.38
CA ALA A 503 -19.17 27.27 1.41
C ALA A 503 -19.74 27.64 2.79
N SER A 504 -20.05 26.63 3.59
CA SER A 504 -20.56 26.83 4.95
C SER A 504 -20.02 25.78 5.90
N THR A 505 -19.57 26.22 7.08
CA THR A 505 -19.11 25.34 8.16
C THR A 505 -20.01 25.48 9.38
N TYR A 506 -20.49 24.34 9.88
CA TYR A 506 -21.28 24.24 11.09
C TYR A 506 -20.50 23.48 12.16
N VAL A 507 -20.24 24.12 13.29
CA VAL A 507 -19.45 23.58 14.40
C VAL A 507 -20.36 23.32 15.59
N LYS A 508 -20.59 22.05 15.94
CA LYS A 508 -21.40 21.71 17.13
C LYS A 508 -20.68 22.10 18.43
N GLY A 509 -19.35 22.00 18.43
CA GLY A 509 -18.49 22.44 19.53
C GLY A 509 -18.25 23.95 19.56
N LYS A 510 -17.25 24.35 20.34
CA LYS A 510 -16.78 25.75 20.43
C LYS A 510 -15.91 26.11 19.22
N VAL A 511 -15.95 27.38 18.85
CA VAL A 511 -15.06 27.98 17.86
C VAL A 511 -14.16 29.00 18.55
N GLU A 512 -12.85 28.83 18.45
CA GLU A 512 -11.85 29.79 18.93
C GLU A 512 -11.11 30.38 17.71
N LEU A 513 -11.36 31.65 17.38
CA LEU A 513 -10.77 32.30 16.19
C LEU A 513 -9.38 32.89 16.45
N ASN A 514 -9.08 33.28 17.69
CA ASN A 514 -7.78 33.77 18.14
C ASN A 514 -7.09 34.81 17.26
N GLY A 515 -7.85 35.67 16.58
CA GLY A 515 -7.28 36.71 15.72
C GLY A 515 -6.67 36.20 14.42
N SER A 516 -7.03 34.99 13.99
CA SER A 516 -6.61 34.39 12.71
C SER A 516 -7.01 35.23 11.49
N THR A 517 -6.46 34.87 10.32
CA THR A 517 -6.82 35.46 9.03
C THR A 517 -8.01 34.73 8.42
N LEU A 518 -8.99 35.48 7.93
CA LEU A 518 -10.04 34.97 7.04
C LEU A 518 -9.70 35.33 5.60
N GLU A 519 -9.70 34.36 4.70
CA GLU A 519 -9.67 34.59 3.26
C GLU A 519 -11.01 34.21 2.66
N ILE A 520 -11.58 35.09 1.83
CA ILE A 520 -12.79 34.80 1.06
C ILE A 520 -12.41 34.66 -0.40
N ALA A 521 -12.45 33.43 -0.89
CA ALA A 521 -12.12 33.11 -2.27
C ALA A 521 -13.40 33.17 -3.13
N PRO A 522 -13.40 33.93 -4.24
CA PRO A 522 -14.54 33.96 -5.18
C PRO A 522 -14.60 32.70 -6.03
N VAL A 523 -14.38 31.52 -5.45
CA VAL A 523 -14.36 30.24 -6.15
C VAL A 523 -15.60 29.45 -5.76
N LYS A 524 -16.29 28.87 -6.75
CA LYS A 524 -17.41 27.94 -6.54
C LYS A 524 -17.25 26.78 -7.50
N ASN A 525 -17.38 25.55 -7.00
CA ASN A 525 -17.19 24.32 -7.81
C ASN A 525 -15.84 24.26 -8.55
N GLY A 526 -14.79 24.88 -7.98
CA GLY A 526 -13.46 24.95 -8.58
C GLY A 526 -13.26 26.04 -9.63
N GLU A 527 -14.28 26.85 -9.92
CA GLU A 527 -14.22 27.94 -10.89
C GLU A 527 -14.33 29.30 -10.22
N GLU A 528 -13.55 30.28 -10.68
CA GLU A 528 -13.64 31.66 -10.24
C GLU A 528 -14.98 32.27 -10.68
N GLN A 529 -15.62 33.01 -9.77
CA GLN A 529 -16.96 33.57 -9.90
C GLN A 529 -16.87 35.08 -9.97
N TYR A 530 -17.67 35.67 -10.86
CA TYR A 530 -17.82 37.12 -10.91
C TYR A 530 -18.69 37.61 -9.74
N VAL A 531 -18.13 38.47 -8.90
CA VAL A 531 -18.85 39.12 -7.79
C VAL A 531 -19.26 40.52 -8.23
N THR A 532 -20.53 40.88 -8.02
CA THR A 532 -21.06 42.21 -8.37
C THR A 532 -20.82 43.24 -7.26
N ALA A 533 -21.02 44.53 -7.56
CA ALA A 533 -20.98 45.59 -6.55
C ALA A 533 -22.09 45.46 -5.48
N ARG A 534 -23.24 44.83 -5.81
CA ARG A 534 -24.29 44.51 -4.81
C ARG A 534 -23.81 43.52 -3.76
N GLY A 535 -22.82 42.72 -4.11
CA GLY A 535 -22.22 41.70 -3.26
C GLY A 535 -23.10 40.48 -3.03
N VAL A 536 -22.51 39.50 -2.34
CA VAL A 536 -23.14 38.26 -1.90
C VAL A 536 -22.95 38.16 -0.40
N GLN A 537 -24.03 37.85 0.33
CA GLN A 537 -24.00 37.66 1.77
C GLN A 537 -24.12 36.18 2.12
N GLU A 538 -23.19 35.67 2.93
CA GLU A 538 -23.15 34.25 3.30
C GLU A 538 -22.74 34.08 4.76
N SER A 539 -23.32 33.07 5.41
CA SER A 539 -22.88 32.59 6.73
C SER A 539 -21.81 31.53 6.53
N ILE A 540 -20.55 31.92 6.70
CA ILE A 540 -19.40 31.03 6.43
C ILE A 540 -19.11 30.08 7.60
N LEU A 541 -19.53 30.47 8.81
CA LEU A 541 -19.26 29.75 10.05
C LEU A 541 -20.40 29.95 11.04
N VAL A 542 -20.94 28.84 11.54
CA VAL A 542 -22.01 28.80 12.55
C VAL A 542 -21.60 27.84 13.66
N SER A 543 -21.91 28.17 14.91
CA SER A 543 -21.69 27.28 16.07
C SER A 543 -22.96 27.08 16.90
N ASP A 544 -23.19 25.86 17.38
CA ASP A 544 -24.25 25.58 18.37
C ASP A 544 -23.92 26.16 19.75
N ASN A 545 -22.63 26.27 20.06
CA ASN A 545 -22.13 26.70 21.35
C ASN A 545 -21.80 28.20 21.32
N ALA A 546 -20.54 28.55 21.08
CA ALA A 546 -20.06 29.93 21.03
C ALA A 546 -18.91 30.08 20.04
N ILE A 547 -18.84 31.26 19.43
CA ILE A 547 -17.70 31.77 18.67
C ILE A 547 -16.96 32.80 19.52
N ASN A 548 -15.74 32.45 19.92
CA ASN A 548 -14.86 33.28 20.73
C ASN A 548 -13.80 33.95 19.87
N GLY A 549 -13.58 35.23 20.12
CA GLY A 549 -12.66 36.06 19.34
C GLY A 549 -13.23 36.51 18.00
N LYS A 550 -12.37 37.06 17.15
CA LYS A 550 -12.68 37.57 15.80
C LYS A 550 -11.52 37.22 14.87
N PHE A 551 -11.76 37.28 13.56
CA PHE A 551 -10.67 37.37 12.59
C PHE A 551 -10.02 38.76 12.68
N SER A 552 -8.69 38.83 12.72
CA SER A 552 -7.96 40.12 12.78
C SER A 552 -7.65 40.67 11.40
N ASN A 553 -7.53 39.79 10.40
CA ASN A 553 -7.23 40.15 9.03
C ASN A 553 -8.23 39.49 8.08
N ILE A 554 -8.69 40.24 7.08
CA ILE A 554 -9.61 39.76 6.04
C ILE A 554 -8.91 39.93 4.69
N GLU A 555 -8.72 38.83 3.97
CA GLU A 555 -8.07 38.77 2.67
C GLU A 555 -9.09 38.40 1.58
N THR A 556 -8.94 39.03 0.42
CA THR A 556 -9.74 38.77 -0.79
C THR A 556 -8.87 38.97 -2.03
N ALA A 557 -9.39 38.59 -3.20
CA ALA A 557 -8.80 39.02 -4.47
C ALA A 557 -8.75 40.57 -4.56
N PRO A 558 -7.78 41.16 -5.30
CA PRO A 558 -7.51 42.61 -5.28
C PRO A 558 -8.72 43.50 -5.56
N LEU A 559 -9.60 43.11 -6.49
CA LEU A 559 -10.81 43.84 -6.90
C LEU A 559 -12.03 43.59 -6.01
N LEU A 560 -11.88 42.80 -4.96
CA LEU A 560 -12.96 42.46 -4.03
C LEU A 560 -12.74 43.13 -2.68
N ASN A 561 -13.84 43.33 -1.97
CA ASN A 561 -13.89 43.73 -0.58
C ASN A 561 -14.74 42.71 0.18
N ALA A 562 -14.36 42.41 1.42
CA ALA A 562 -15.16 41.55 2.31
C ALA A 562 -15.35 42.22 3.66
N ASN A 563 -16.61 42.30 4.10
CA ASN A 563 -16.98 42.77 5.42
C ASN A 563 -17.50 41.62 6.26
N THR A 564 -17.05 41.50 7.52
CA THR A 564 -17.53 40.48 8.45
C THR A 564 -18.48 41.05 9.49
N LYS A 565 -19.52 40.31 9.84
CA LYS A 565 -20.38 40.53 11.00
C LYS A 565 -20.31 39.31 11.90
N ASN A 566 -19.76 39.50 13.10
CA ASN A 566 -19.60 38.44 14.09
C ASN A 566 -20.71 38.57 15.14
N SER A 567 -21.37 37.47 15.45
CA SER A 567 -22.26 37.31 16.60
C SER A 567 -21.75 36.18 17.49
N GLU A 568 -22.38 35.94 18.64
CA GLU A 568 -21.98 34.86 19.56
C GLU A 568 -21.96 33.47 18.91
N LYS A 569 -22.69 33.25 17.81
CA LYS A 569 -22.86 31.93 17.18
C LYS A 569 -22.65 31.91 15.67
N ARG A 570 -22.31 33.04 15.05
CA ARG A 570 -22.24 33.13 13.58
C ARG A 570 -21.24 34.17 13.11
N VAL A 571 -20.53 33.84 12.04
CA VAL A 571 -19.76 34.78 11.22
C VAL A 571 -20.44 34.89 9.85
N ASP A 572 -21.02 36.06 9.60
CA ASP A 572 -21.57 36.44 8.31
C ASP A 572 -20.56 37.28 7.53
N VAL A 573 -20.45 37.04 6.23
CA VAL A 573 -19.59 37.78 5.31
C VAL A 573 -20.45 38.42 4.24
N THR A 574 -20.13 39.66 3.87
CA THR A 574 -20.58 40.27 2.63
C THR A 574 -19.38 40.48 1.73
N LEU A 575 -19.30 39.73 0.64
CA LEU A 575 -18.26 39.85 -0.39
C LEU A 575 -18.81 40.71 -1.53
N SER A 576 -18.14 41.79 -1.89
CA SER A 576 -18.56 42.67 -2.98
C SER A 576 -17.39 43.08 -3.87
N ARG A 577 -17.68 43.48 -5.10
CA ARG A 577 -16.71 44.15 -5.96
C ARG A 577 -16.38 45.53 -5.38
N LYS A 578 -15.10 45.92 -5.39
CA LYS A 578 -14.68 47.32 -5.19
C LYS A 578 -15.14 48.16 -6.37
N ASN A 579 -15.31 49.47 -6.18
CA ASN A 579 -15.51 50.38 -7.30
C ASN A 579 -14.31 50.28 -8.27
N VAL A 580 -14.57 49.96 -9.54
CA VAL A 580 -13.55 49.71 -10.57
C VAL A 580 -12.82 51.02 -10.90
N GLU A 581 -13.53 52.15 -10.96
CA GLU A 581 -12.94 53.46 -11.24
C GLU A 581 -11.94 53.87 -10.15
N GLU A 582 -12.33 53.73 -8.89
CA GLU A 582 -11.46 53.99 -7.73
C GLU A 582 -10.24 53.05 -7.72
N TYR A 583 -10.49 51.75 -7.95
CA TYR A 583 -9.41 50.75 -8.00
C TYR A 583 -8.41 51.05 -9.11
N VAL A 584 -8.89 51.27 -10.34
CA VAL A 584 -8.05 51.57 -11.50
C VAL A 584 -7.27 52.87 -11.28
N THR A 585 -7.90 53.88 -10.68
CA THR A 585 -7.24 55.14 -10.32
C THR A 585 -6.15 54.97 -9.27
N SER A 586 -6.25 53.97 -8.40
CA SER A 586 -5.22 53.67 -7.39
C SER A 586 -3.98 52.97 -7.96
N LEU A 587 -4.02 52.47 -9.19
CA LEU A 587 -2.89 51.78 -9.83
C LEU A 587 -1.87 52.78 -10.38
N GLU A 588 -0.59 52.58 -10.06
CA GLU A 588 0.52 53.46 -10.52
C GLU A 588 0.67 53.56 -12.05
N THR A 589 0.03 52.67 -12.82
CA THR A 589 0.21 52.53 -14.28
C THR A 589 -1.09 52.70 -15.08
N THR A 590 -2.09 53.41 -14.58
CA THR A 590 -3.35 53.60 -15.32
C THR A 590 -3.25 54.67 -16.41
N ASP A 591 -3.84 54.39 -17.58
CA ASP A 591 -4.06 55.35 -18.66
C ASP A 591 -5.52 55.83 -18.72
N GLU A 592 -5.79 56.84 -19.55
CA GLU A 592 -7.12 57.44 -19.68
C GLU A 592 -8.15 56.46 -20.27
N MET A 593 -7.75 55.54 -21.16
CA MET A 593 -8.67 54.55 -21.71
C MET A 593 -9.17 53.59 -20.63
N ARG A 594 -8.28 53.14 -19.72
CA ARG A 594 -8.65 52.29 -18.58
C ARG A 594 -9.59 53.01 -17.62
N ARG A 595 -9.38 54.30 -17.39
CA ARG A 595 -10.25 55.12 -16.53
C ARG A 595 -11.64 55.27 -17.12
N VAL A 596 -11.76 55.65 -18.39
CA VAL A 596 -13.05 55.78 -19.09
C VAL A 596 -13.80 54.46 -19.12
N ALA A 597 -13.10 53.34 -19.38
CA ALA A 597 -13.72 52.01 -19.33
C ALA A 597 -14.22 51.65 -17.92
N ALA A 598 -13.43 51.93 -16.89
CA ALA A 598 -13.81 51.69 -15.50
C ALA A 598 -15.01 52.53 -15.06
N GLN A 599 -15.04 53.81 -15.45
CA GLN A 599 -16.17 54.70 -15.18
C GLN A 599 -17.44 54.21 -15.87
N ASN A 600 -17.35 53.81 -17.13
CA ASN A 600 -18.49 53.25 -17.87
C ASN A 600 -19.07 52.02 -17.15
N ILE A 601 -18.23 51.13 -16.59
CA ILE A 601 -18.66 49.95 -15.82
C ILE A 601 -19.45 50.32 -14.55
N GLU A 602 -19.18 51.48 -13.92
CA GLU A 602 -19.91 51.90 -12.72
C GLU A 602 -21.19 52.68 -13.04
N THR A 603 -21.27 53.27 -14.24
CA THR A 603 -22.44 54.03 -14.69
C THR A 603 -23.46 53.21 -15.48
N SER A 604 -23.09 52.01 -15.94
CA SER A 604 -23.95 51.02 -16.61
C SER A 604 -24.65 50.10 -15.61
#